data_AF-A0A2G6MVI0-F1
#
_entry.id   AF-A0A2G6MVI0-F1
#
_cell.length_a   1.000
_cell.length_b   1.000
_cell.length_c   1.000
_cell.angle_alpha   90.00
_cell.angle_beta   90.00
_cell.angle_gamma   90.00
#
_symmetry.space_group_name_H-M   'P 1'
#
loop_
_entity.id
_entity.type
_entity.pdbx_description
1 polymer ?
#
loop_
_entity_poly.entity_id
_entity_poly.type
_entity_poly.pdbx_seq_one_letter_code
_entity_poly.pdbx_strand_id
1 'polypeptide(L)' 'QVAVAVDAVSSCSAANRQAGLHRLSEMGVQSMGVQMLMFELLHRAGTPQFKQVAGLLKEE' A
#
# COMPACT_ATOMS: atom_id res chain seq x y z
N GLN A 1 -7.41 10.31 -6.16
CA GLN A 1 -6.05 9.80 -5.92
C GLN A 1 -6.09 8.29 -6.09
N VAL A 2 -5.11 7.71 -6.77
CA VAL A 2 -4.99 6.26 -6.95
C VAL A 2 -3.63 5.84 -6.43
N ALA A 3 -3.60 4.80 -5.61
CA ALA A 3 -2.38 4.23 -5.05
C ALA A 3 -2.39 2.70 -5.20
N VAL A 4 -1.21 2.13 -5.38
CA VAL A 4 -0.98 0.68 -5.46
C VAL A 4 -0.21 0.22 -4.22
N ALA A 5 -0.71 -0.85 -3.60
CA ALA A 5 -0.06 -1.56 -2.50
C ALA A 5 1.04 -2.48 -3.06
N VAL A 6 2.29 -2.00 -3.13
CA VAL A 6 3.38 -2.71 -3.84
C VAL A 6 3.71 -4.08 -3.25
N ASP A 7 3.53 -4.24 -1.94
CA ASP A 7 3.71 -5.45 -1.15
C ASP A 7 2.51 -6.43 -1.25
N ALA A 8 1.39 -6.00 -1.84
CA ALA A 8 0.19 -6.81 -2.03
C ALA A 8 -0.19 -7.02 -3.51
N VAL A 9 0.74 -6.78 -4.44
CA VAL A 9 0.56 -7.05 -5.88
C VAL A 9 1.71 -7.88 -6.44
N SER A 10 1.38 -8.75 -7.40
CA SER A 10 2.32 -9.70 -7.99
C SER A 10 2.20 -9.74 -9.53
N SER A 11 3.11 -10.46 -10.16
CA SER A 11 3.10 -10.77 -11.60
C SER A 11 3.79 -12.12 -11.82
N CYS A 12 3.54 -12.75 -12.97
CA CYS A 12 4.15 -14.05 -13.31
C CYS A 12 5.68 -13.99 -13.45
N SER A 13 6.29 -12.80 -13.54
CA SER A 13 7.75 -12.61 -13.50
C SER A 13 8.11 -11.32 -12.77
N ALA A 14 9.31 -11.28 -12.18
CA ALA A 14 9.83 -10.09 -11.50
C ALA A 14 10.01 -8.91 -12.47
N ALA A 15 10.45 -9.17 -13.70
CA ALA A 15 10.61 -8.16 -14.75
C ALA A 15 9.27 -7.51 -15.12
N ASN A 16 8.20 -8.32 -15.29
CA ASN A 16 6.87 -7.80 -15.59
C ASN A 16 6.32 -6.96 -14.43
N ARG A 17 6.54 -7.40 -13.18
CA ARG A 17 6.14 -6.63 -11.99
C ARG A 17 6.83 -5.26 -11.96
N GLN A 18 8.15 -5.22 -12.19
CA GLN A 18 8.90 -3.97 -12.18
C GLN A 18 8.45 -3.03 -13.30
N ALA A 19 8.27 -3.54 -14.53
CA ALA A 19 7.79 -2.76 -15.66
C ALA A 19 6.39 -2.19 -15.41
N GLY A 20 5.48 -2.99 -14.85
CA GLY A 20 4.12 -2.56 -14.50
C GLY A 20 4.10 -1.47 -13.43
N LEU A 21 4.86 -1.63 -12.34
CA LEU A 21 4.96 -0.62 -11.28
C LEU A 21 5.59 0.68 -11.78
N HIS A 22 6.65 0.59 -12.60
CA HIS A 22 7.26 1.78 -13.22
C HIS A 22 6.24 2.52 -14.09
N ARG A 23 5.48 1.79 -14.92
CA ARG A 23 4.45 2.39 -15.77
C ARG A 23 3.35 3.08 -14.97
N LEU A 24 2.91 2.48 -13.87
CA LEU A 24 1.93 3.11 -12.97
C LEU A 24 2.48 4.41 -12.36
N SER A 25 3.74 4.42 -11.96
CA SER A 25 4.40 5.62 -11.43
C SER A 25 4.45 6.76 -12.47
N GLU A 26 4.78 6.47 -13.73
CA GLU A 26 4.74 7.46 -14.82
C GLU A 26 3.34 8.06 -15.05
N MET A 27 2.29 7.28 -14.76
CA MET A 27 0.89 7.71 -14.85
C MET A 27 0.43 8.49 -13.60
N GLY A 28 1.33 8.73 -12.64
CA GLY A 28 1.03 9.46 -11.40
C GLY A 28 0.34 8.62 -10.32
N VAL A 29 0.33 7.29 -10.45
CA VAL A 29 -0.18 6.39 -9.40
C VAL A 29 0.86 6.28 -8.29
N GLN A 30 0.45 6.49 -7.04
CA GLN A 30 1.35 6.38 -5.90
C GLN A 30 1.67 4.92 -5.59
N SER A 31 2.94 4.64 -5.36
CA SER A 31 3.41 3.31 -4.95
C SER A 31 3.69 3.31 -3.45
N MET A 32 2.90 2.56 -2.69
CA MET A 32 2.94 2.55 -1.22
C MET A 32 2.87 1.11 -0.71
N GLY A 33 3.35 0.85 0.51
CA GLY A 33 3.05 -0.41 1.20
C GLY A 33 1.64 -0.40 1.79
N VAL A 34 1.07 -1.59 2.07
CA VAL A 34 -0.24 -1.72 2.74
C VAL A 34 -0.29 -0.91 4.03
N GLN A 35 0.77 -0.99 4.84
CA GLN A 35 0.82 -0.27 6.12
C GLN A 35 0.79 1.26 5.94
N MET A 36 1.53 1.77 4.96
CA MET A 36 1.53 3.21 4.64
C MET A 36 0.14 3.67 4.18
N LEU A 37 -0.54 2.89 3.33
CA LEU A 37 -1.91 3.18 2.90
C LEU A 37 -2.88 3.23 4.07
N MET A 38 -2.76 2.28 5.01
CA MET A 38 -3.61 2.28 6.20
C MET A 38 -3.38 3.51 7.08
N PHE A 39 -2.13 3.93 7.26
CA PHE A 39 -1.84 5.16 8.00
C PHE A 39 -2.31 6.43 7.28
N GLU A 40 -2.14 6.50 5.96
CA GLU A 40 -2.65 7.62 5.16
C GLU A 40 -4.17 7.72 5.24
N LEU A 41 -4.90 6.60 5.21
CA LEU A 41 -6.36 6.59 5.36
C LEU A 41 -6.82 6.97 6.78
N LEU A 42 -6.15 6.46 7.81
CA LEU A 42 -6.59 6.64 9.20
C LEU A 42 -6.23 8.02 9.76
N HIS A 43 -5.17 8.66 9.27
CA HIS A 43 -4.64 10.00 9.62
C HIS A 43 -4.23 10.22 11.09
N ARG A 44 -4.92 9.59 12.06
CA ARG A 44 -4.69 9.74 13.50
C ARG A 44 -4.67 8.39 14.19
N ALA A 45 -3.63 8.16 14.98
CA ALA A 45 -3.52 7.00 15.85
C ALA A 45 -4.52 7.08 17.03
N GLY A 46 -4.82 5.93 17.63
CA GLY A 46 -5.61 5.84 18.87
C GLY A 46 -7.12 6.10 18.73
N THR A 47 -7.59 6.42 17.51
CA THR A 47 -9.02 6.51 17.19
C THR A 47 -9.72 5.15 17.33
N PRO A 48 -11.05 5.10 17.51
CA PRO A 48 -11.79 3.84 17.51
C PRO A 48 -11.52 3.00 16.26
N GLN A 49 -11.46 3.64 15.09
CA GLN A 49 -11.19 2.99 13.80
C GLN A 49 -9.76 2.45 13.74
N PHE A 50 -8.77 3.23 14.20
CA PHE A 50 -7.39 2.76 14.28
C PHE A 50 -7.28 1.52 15.18
N LYS A 51 -7.92 1.54 16.35
CA LYS A 51 -7.89 0.40 17.29
C LYS A 51 -8.50 -0.87 16.70
N GLN A 52 -9.52 -0.76 15.85
CA GLN A 52 -10.13 -1.91 15.17
C GLN A 52 -9.16 -2.61 14.22
N VAL A 53 -8.33 -1.85 13.49
CA VAL A 53 -7.42 -2.40 12.49
C VAL A 53 -5.97 -2.53 12.97
N ALA A 54 -5.62 -1.95 14.13
CA ALA A 54 -4.27 -1.95 14.67
C ALA A 54 -3.68 -3.36 14.86
N GLY A 55 -4.52 -4.38 15.07
CA GLY A 55 -4.07 -5.77 15.13
C GLY A 55 -3.53 -6.30 13.80
N LEU A 56 -4.04 -5.81 12.67
CA LEU A 56 -3.61 -6.20 11.32
C LEU A 56 -2.31 -5.52 10.88
N LEU A 57 -1.92 -4.43 11.56
CA LEU A 57 -0.74 -3.62 11.21
C LEU A 57 0.51 -4.03 12.01
N LYS A 58 0.38 -5.01 12.91
CA LYS A 58 1.50 -5.57 13.66
C LYS A 58 2.30 -6.48 12.73
N GLU A 59 3.59 -6.21 12.61
CA GLU A 59 4.54 -7.16 12.04
C GLU A 59 4.80 -8.28 13.06
N GLU A 60 5.11 -9.49 12.57
CA GLU A 60 5.58 -10.60 13.42
C GLU A 60 7.00 -10.36 13.96
#